data_AF-A0A3A1XH99-F1
#
_entry.id   AF-A0A3A1XH99-F1
#
_cell.length_a   1.000
_cell.length_b   1.000
_cell.length_c   1.000
_cell.angle_alpha   90.00
_cell.angle_beta   90.00
_cell.angle_gamma   90.00
#
_symmetry.space_group_name_H-M   'P 1'
#
loop_
_entity.id
_entity.type
_entity.pdbx_description
1 polymer ?
#
loop_
_entity_poly.entity_id
_entity_poly.type
_entity_poly.pdbx_seq_one_letter_code
_entity_poly.pdbx_strand_id
1 'polypeptide(L)'
;MNQILYLLIVIWVFNAVPDKMIMVYAMVFGAHLLPYSWLYKSKAYRVFAIIIPVLSLVLGNLFGGFVVAGTAAAVEIAFVFILRNELNGI
;
A
#
# COMPACT_ATOMS: atom_id res chain seq x y z
N MET A 1 -6.52 -5.13 -13.73
CA MET A 1 -6.46 -3.68 -13.46
C MET A 1 -5.03 -3.23 -13.68
N ASN A 2 -4.75 -2.35 -14.65
CA ASN A 2 -3.37 -1.99 -15.01
C ASN A 2 -2.80 -0.96 -14.03
N GLN A 3 -2.05 -1.43 -13.01
CA GLN A 3 -1.26 -0.56 -12.11
C GLN A 3 -0.31 0.39 -12.86
N ILE A 4 0.06 0.04 -14.10
CA ILE A 4 0.96 0.80 -14.98
C ILE A 4 0.50 2.26 -15.14
N LEU A 5 -0.81 2.54 -15.23
CA LEU A 5 -1.31 3.91 -15.40
C LEU A 5 -1.04 4.78 -14.16
N TYR A 6 -1.03 4.20 -12.97
CA TYR A 6 -0.77 4.92 -11.73
C TYR A 6 0.73 5.13 -11.49
N LEU A 7 1.59 4.36 -12.16
CA LEU A 7 3.03 4.60 -12.13
C LEU A 7 3.39 5.98 -12.72
N LEU A 8 2.59 6.50 -13.65
CA LEU A 8 2.75 7.86 -14.18
C LEU A 8 2.64 8.92 -13.08
N ILE A 9 1.72 8.71 -12.12
CA ILE A 9 1.57 9.60 -10.95
C ILE A 9 2.83 9.54 -10.09
N VAL A 10 3.38 8.36 -9.87
CA VAL A 10 4.61 8.16 -9.08
C VAL A 10 5.82 8.80 -9.75
N ILE A 11 5.95 8.66 -11.08
CA ILE A 11 7.02 9.28 -11.86
C ILE A 11 6.89 10.81 -11.85
N TRP A 12 5.67 11.33 -11.94
CA TRP A 12 5.43 12.77 -11.81
C TRP A 12 5.83 13.29 -10.42
N VAL A 13 5.46 12.59 -9.35
CA VAL A 13 5.90 12.94 -7.98
C VAL A 13 7.41 12.84 -7.85
N PHE A 14 8.06 11.85 -8.46
CA PHE A 14 9.53 11.77 -8.46
C PHE A 14 10.17 13.02 -9.07
N ASN A 15 9.58 13.58 -10.12
CA ASN A 15 10.08 14.80 -10.74
C ASN A 15 9.76 16.06 -9.92
N ALA A 16 8.55 16.17 -9.37
CA ALA A 16 8.10 17.36 -8.64
C ALA A 16 8.58 17.43 -7.19
N VAL A 17 8.51 16.32 -6.46
CA VAL A 17 8.90 16.20 -5.04
C VAL A 17 9.52 14.80 -4.78
N PRO A 18 10.81 14.60 -5.16
CA PRO A 18 11.47 13.28 -5.11
C PRO A 18 11.36 12.59 -3.74
N ASP A 19 11.49 13.36 -2.66
CA ASP A 19 11.46 12.84 -1.28
C ASP A 19 10.12 12.21 -0.88
N LYS A 20 9.04 12.55 -1.59
CA LYS A 20 7.69 12.02 -1.35
C LYS A 20 7.31 10.87 -2.29
N MET A 21 8.19 10.49 -3.21
CA MET A 21 7.94 9.43 -4.19
C MET A 21 7.58 8.09 -3.52
N ILE A 22 8.35 7.67 -2.51
CA ILE A 22 8.11 6.39 -1.80
C ILE A 22 6.76 6.40 -1.07
N MET A 23 6.40 7.53 -0.44
CA MET A 23 5.10 7.70 0.20
C MET A 23 3.96 7.50 -0.79
N VAL A 24 3.99 8.24 -1.91
CA VAL A 24 2.92 8.17 -2.91
C VAL A 24 2.88 6.79 -3.57
N TYR A 25 4.03 6.16 -3.80
CA TYR A 25 4.06 4.83 -4.39
C TYR A 25 3.42 3.78 -3.47
N ALA A 26 3.75 3.80 -2.17
CA ALA A 26 3.14 2.92 -1.18
C ALA A 26 1.63 3.15 -1.04
N MET A 27 1.18 4.41 -1.11
CA MET A 27 -0.26 4.74 -1.12
C MET A 27 -0.98 4.16 -2.35
N VAL A 28 -0.40 4.33 -3.53
CA VAL A 28 -0.95 3.77 -4.77
C VAL A 28 -1.02 2.25 -4.65
N PHE A 29 0.07 1.59 -4.25
CA PHE A 29 0.09 0.14 -4.07
C PHE A 29 -1.01 -0.35 -3.11
N GLY A 30 -1.10 0.23 -1.91
CA GLY A 30 -2.09 -0.13 -0.92
C GLY A 30 -3.52 0.04 -1.43
N ALA A 31 -3.85 1.18 -2.05
CA ALA A 31 -5.19 1.44 -2.56
C ALA A 31 -5.62 0.42 -3.64
N HIS A 32 -4.68 -0.13 -4.41
CA HIS A 32 -4.95 -1.18 -5.40
C HIS A 32 -5.30 -2.53 -4.80
N LEU A 33 -5.19 -2.70 -3.48
CA LEU A 33 -5.70 -3.88 -2.79
C LEU A 33 -7.23 -3.88 -2.69
N LEU A 34 -7.90 -2.72 -2.80
CA LEU A 34 -9.34 -2.59 -2.60
C LEU A 34 -10.20 -3.39 -3.61
N PRO A 35 -9.93 -3.38 -4.92
CA PRO A 35 -10.68 -4.19 -5.89
C PRO A 35 -10.64 -5.69 -5.59
N TYR A 36 -9.52 -6.18 -5.05
CA TYR A 36 -9.38 -7.58 -4.65
C TYR A 36 -10.28 -7.93 -3.46
N SER A 37 -10.62 -6.96 -2.60
CA SER A 37 -11.61 -7.19 -1.55
C SER A 37 -12.99 -7.54 -2.10
N TRP A 38 -13.40 -6.94 -3.22
CA TRP A 38 -14.68 -7.23 -3.87
C TRP A 38 -14.64 -8.53 -4.66
N LEU A 39 -13.54 -8.76 -5.37
CA LEU A 39 -13.33 -9.95 -6.21
C LEU A 39 -13.25 -11.23 -5.37
N TYR A 40 -12.45 -11.20 -4.29
CA TYR A 40 -12.24 -12.36 -3.42
C TYR A 40 -13.12 -12.36 -2.17
N LYS A 41 -14.00 -11.37 -2.02
CA LYS A 41 -14.85 -11.20 -0.82
C LYS A 41 -14.06 -11.23 0.50
N SER A 42 -12.81 -10.76 0.47
CA SER A 42 -11.90 -10.83 1.62
C SER A 42 -11.89 -9.53 2.42
N LYS A 43 -11.96 -9.69 3.74
CA LYS A 43 -11.83 -8.62 4.73
C LYS A 43 -10.37 -8.16 4.85
N ALA A 44 -9.39 -9.07 4.74
CA ALA A 44 -7.98 -8.70 4.81
C ALA A 44 -7.63 -7.69 3.71
N TYR A 45 -7.98 -7.98 2.44
CA TYR A 45 -7.74 -7.03 1.35
C TYR A 45 -8.39 -5.66 1.62
N ARG A 46 -9.61 -5.62 2.15
CA ARG A 46 -10.31 -4.36 2.44
C ARG A 46 -9.60 -3.54 3.52
N VAL A 47 -9.19 -4.18 4.61
CA VAL A 47 -8.54 -3.53 5.75
C VAL A 47 -7.17 -3.00 5.34
N PHE A 48 -6.35 -3.84 4.71
CA PHE A 48 -5.00 -3.46 4.30
C PHE A 48 -4.98 -2.43 3.16
N ALA A 49 -6.00 -2.41 2.30
CA ALA A 49 -6.16 -1.37 1.29
C ALA A 49 -6.34 0.04 1.85
N ILE A 50 -6.80 0.16 3.09
CA ILE A 50 -6.99 1.43 3.79
C ILE A 50 -5.80 1.72 4.70
N ILE A 51 -5.31 0.71 5.42
CA ILE A 51 -4.19 0.88 6.36
C ILE A 51 -2.90 1.30 5.65
N ILE A 52 -2.53 0.65 4.54
CA ILE A 52 -1.25 0.93 3.87
C ILE A 52 -1.18 2.39 3.38
N PRO A 53 -2.19 2.95 2.68
CA PRO A 53 -2.13 4.35 2.27
C PRO A 53 -2.17 5.34 3.44
N VAL A 54 -2.97 5.09 4.47
CA VAL A 54 -3.06 5.98 5.65
C VAL A 54 -1.73 6.01 6.41
N LEU A 55 -1.13 4.85 6.68
CA LEU A 55 0.18 4.77 7.33
C LEU A 55 1.26 5.43 6.47
N SER A 56 1.25 5.18 5.17
CA SER A 56 2.21 5.80 4.24
C SER A 56 2.09 7.31 4.25
N LEU A 57 0.87 7.86 4.22
CA LEU A 57 0.63 9.30 4.25
C LEU A 57 1.14 9.92 5.56
N VAL A 58 0.83 9.32 6.71
CA VAL A 58 1.29 9.83 8.01
C VAL A 58 2.81 9.75 8.11
N LEU A 59 3.39 8.58 7.87
CA LEU A 59 4.84 8.36 8.03
C LEU A 59 5.66 9.11 6.97
N GLY A 60 5.16 9.25 5.76
CA GLY A 60 5.84 9.99 4.70
C GLY A 60 5.85 11.50 4.92
N ASN A 61 4.96 12.04 5.75
CA ASN A 61 4.99 13.44 6.18
C ASN A 61 5.84 13.66 7.43
N LEU A 62 5.91 12.69 8.34
CA LEU A 62 6.65 12.79 9.60
C LEU A 62 8.11 12.32 9.50
N PHE A 63 8.41 11.41 8.58
CA PHE A 63 9.69 10.74 8.45
C PHE A 63 10.15 10.66 6.98
N GLY A 64 11.30 10.03 6.74
CA GLY A 64 11.85 9.80 5.40
C GLY A 64 11.36 8.52 4.72
N GLY A 65 11.68 8.37 3.43
CA GLY A 65 11.27 7.22 2.61
C GLY A 65 11.73 5.86 3.13
N PHE A 66 12.86 5.78 3.83
CA PHE A 66 13.33 4.53 4.45
C PHE A 66 12.34 4.00 5.50
N VAL A 67 11.79 4.88 6.35
CA VAL A 67 10.82 4.50 7.39
C VAL A 67 9.51 4.05 6.75
N VAL A 68 9.07 4.74 5.69
CA VAL A 68 7.87 4.35 4.93
C VAL A 68 8.05 2.98 4.30
N ALA A 69 9.15 2.74 3.59
CA ALA A 69 9.43 1.47 2.92
C ALA A 69 9.54 0.31 3.92
N GLY A 70 10.28 0.51 5.02
CA GLY A 70 10.40 -0.50 6.08
C GLY A 70 9.06 -0.83 6.73
N THR A 71 8.22 0.19 6.97
CA THR A 71 6.88 -0.03 7.53
C THR A 71 5.96 -0.74 6.54
N ALA A 72 5.96 -0.33 5.27
CA ALA A 72 5.16 -0.97 4.22
C ALA A 72 5.52 -2.46 4.09
N ALA A 73 6.82 -2.79 4.05
CA ALA A 73 7.29 -4.18 4.01
C ALA A 73 6.81 -5.00 5.23
N ALA A 74 6.91 -4.45 6.44
CA ALA A 74 6.42 -5.11 7.65
C ALA A 74 4.90 -5.33 7.63
N VAL A 75 4.14 -4.33 7.16
CA VAL A 75 2.68 -4.41 7.01
C VAL A 75 2.28 -5.43 5.96
N GLU A 76 3.04 -5.57 4.86
CA GLU A 76 2.81 -6.58 3.83
C GLU A 76 3.05 -8.01 4.34
N ILE A 77 4.08 -8.21 5.16
CA ILE A 77 4.31 -9.51 5.82
C ILE A 77 3.10 -9.86 6.69
N ALA A 78 2.62 -8.92 7.52
CA ALA A 78 1.43 -9.13 8.34
C ALA A 78 0.17 -9.39 7.49
N PHE A 79 0.01 -8.66 6.38
CA PHE A 79 -1.08 -8.86 5.42
C PHE A 79 -1.08 -10.28 4.86
N VAL A 80 0.08 -10.80 4.45
CA VAL A 80 0.20 -12.17 3.89
C VAL A 80 -0.23 -13.21 4.93
N PHE A 81 0.20 -13.07 6.19
CA PHE A 81 -0.22 -14.00 7.25
C PHE A 81 -1.73 -13.94 7.53
N ILE A 82 -2.30 -12.74 7.63
CA ILE A 82 -3.73 -12.57 7.89
C ILE A 82 -4.57 -13.09 6.71
N LEU A 83 -4.14 -12.80 5.47
CA LEU A 83 -4.80 -13.31 4.28
C LEU A 83 -4.72 -14.84 4.21
N ARG A 84 -3.58 -15.43 4.57
CA ARG A 84 -3.41 -16.88 4.64
C ARG A 84 -4.35 -17.51 5.65
N ASN A 85 -4.52 -16.91 6.83
CA ASN A 85 -5.43 -17.39 7.86
C ASN A 85 -6.89 -17.27 7.39
N GLU A 86 -7.26 -16.13 6.80
CA GLU A 86 -8.59 -15.92 6.21
C GLU A 86 -8.93 -16.99 5.15
N LEU A 87 -7.95 -17.35 4.30
CA LEU A 87 -8.11 -18.40 3.29
C LEU A 87 -8.29 -19.80 3.89
N ASN A 88 -7.65 -20.09 5.03
CA ASN A 88 -7.76 -21.39 5.71
C ASN A 88 -8.98 -21.48 6.64
N GLY A 89 -9.76 -20.39 6.79
CA GLY A 89 -10.90 -20.32 7.69
C GLY A 89 -10.53 -20.33 9.18
N ILE A 90 -9.28 -19.97 9.51
CA ILE A 90 -8.75 -19.87 10.87
C ILE A 90 -8.80 -18.43 11.34
#